data_AF-A0A2V9Z9A2-F1
#
_entry.id   AF-A0A2V9Z9A2-F1
#
_cell.length_a   1.000
_cell.length_b   1.000
_cell.length_c   1.000
_cell.angle_alpha   90.00
_cell.angle_beta   90.00
_cell.angle_gamma   90.00
#
_symmetry.space_group_name_H-M   'P 1'
#
loop_
_entity.id
_entity.type
_entity.pdbx_description
1 polymer ?
#
loop_
_entity_poly.entity_id
_entity_poly.type
_entity_poly.pdbx_seq_one_letter_code
_entity_poly.pdbx_strand_id
1 'polypeptide(L)'
;MDAPCASDSRPWWHPWFNVFKGLHTVVGYRTIMYIDDDVGGPYGVNLRFGAPVVSAWFNATLSAPDYFFRPTAGAHCGNSPPMGKPSTVSVCGRQNDWVYDTSALPPAGCLINFWQPN
;
A
#
# COMPACT_ATOMS: atom_id res chain seq x y z
N MET A 1 13.93 -1.94 -7.53
CA MET A 1 12.54 -2.15 -7.95
C MET A 1 12.25 -1.20 -9.10
N ASP A 2 11.72 -1.69 -10.21
CA ASP A 2 11.55 -0.92 -11.45
C ASP A 2 10.17 -0.24 -11.47
N ALA A 3 10.14 1.06 -11.71
CA ALA A 3 8.91 1.77 -12.07
C ALA A 3 8.71 1.69 -13.60
N PRO A 4 7.51 1.37 -14.11
CA PRO A 4 7.26 1.30 -15.55
C PRO A 4 7.46 2.68 -16.22
N CYS A 5 8.02 2.67 -17.44
CA CYS A 5 8.37 3.91 -18.17
C CYS A 5 7.15 4.70 -18.69
N ALA A 6 5.99 4.06 -18.80
CA ALA A 6 4.70 4.70 -19.05
C ALA A 6 3.82 4.60 -17.81
N SER A 7 2.90 5.55 -17.61
CA SER A 7 1.92 5.45 -16.53
C SER A 7 1.12 4.16 -16.67
N ASP A 8 1.19 3.26 -15.68
CA ASP A 8 0.30 2.10 -15.65
C ASP A 8 -1.10 2.56 -15.26
N SER A 9 -1.95 2.76 -16.27
CA SER A 9 -3.35 3.16 -16.12
C SER A 9 -4.30 1.97 -16.13
N ARG A 10 -3.78 0.75 -16.32
CA ARG A 10 -4.60 -0.46 -16.27
C ARG A 10 -5.07 -0.67 -14.84
N PRO A 11 -6.24 -1.30 -14.64
CA PRO A 11 -6.63 -1.80 -13.33
C PRO A 11 -5.72 -2.99 -12.98
N TRP A 12 -4.47 -2.70 -12.62
CA TRP A 12 -3.41 -3.66 -12.31
C TRP A 12 -3.81 -4.61 -11.17
N TRP A 13 -4.78 -4.19 -10.36
CA TRP A 13 -5.37 -4.94 -9.27
C TRP A 13 -6.38 -6.02 -9.76
N HIS A 14 -6.90 -5.92 -10.99
CA HIS A 14 -7.93 -6.82 -11.51
C HIS A 14 -7.51 -8.31 -11.57
N PRO A 15 -6.28 -8.69 -11.95
CA PRO A 15 -5.84 -10.09 -11.90
C PRO A 15 -5.82 -10.68 -10.48
N TRP A 16 -5.72 -9.82 -9.46
CA TRP A 16 -5.63 -10.22 -8.05
C TRP A 16 -6.97 -10.59 -7.42
N PHE A 17 -8.10 -10.43 -8.15
CA PHE A 17 -9.44 -10.84 -7.69
C PHE A 17 -9.48 -12.26 -7.11
N ASN A 18 -8.72 -13.18 -7.71
CA ASN A 18 -8.70 -14.58 -7.26
C ASN A 18 -7.89 -14.81 -5.96
N VAL A 19 -7.07 -13.85 -5.56
CA VAL A 19 -6.24 -13.89 -4.34
C VAL A 19 -7.05 -13.43 -3.12
N PHE A 20 -8.03 -12.54 -3.30
CA PHE A 20 -8.93 -12.08 -2.23
C PHE A 20 -10.05 -13.10 -1.92
N LYS A 21 -9.65 -14.34 -1.61
CA LYS A 21 -10.51 -15.40 -1.08
C LYS A 21 -10.22 -15.58 0.42
N GLY A 22 -10.77 -14.67 1.23
CA GLY A 22 -10.52 -14.63 2.68
C GLY A 22 -9.56 -13.52 3.13
N LEU A 23 -8.92 -12.82 2.21
CA LEU A 23 -8.07 -11.65 2.51
C LEU A 23 -8.91 -10.38 2.54
N HIS A 24 -8.70 -9.54 3.56
CA HIS A 24 -9.47 -8.29 3.76
C HIS A 24 -8.87 -7.11 2.99
N THR A 25 -7.55 -6.98 3.06
CA THR A 25 -6.78 -5.85 2.54
C THR A 25 -5.36 -6.29 2.19
N VAL A 26 -4.83 -5.74 1.10
CA VAL A 26 -3.39 -5.72 0.79
C VAL A 26 -2.92 -4.29 0.87
N VAL A 27 -1.77 -4.09 1.54
CA VAL A 27 -1.07 -2.81 1.59
C VAL A 27 0.24 -2.91 0.80
N GLY A 28 0.69 -1.80 0.24
CA GLY A 28 1.96 -1.75 -0.48
C GLY A 28 2.33 -0.34 -0.93
N TYR A 29 3.35 -0.25 -1.76
CA TYR A 29 3.78 1.00 -2.37
C TYR A 29 3.36 1.03 -3.83
N ARG A 30 2.84 2.18 -4.27
CA ARG A 30 2.60 2.49 -5.69
C ARG A 30 3.89 2.89 -6.40
N THR A 31 4.83 3.48 -5.66
CA THR A 31 6.14 3.86 -6.18
C THR A 31 7.26 3.04 -5.54
N ILE A 32 8.50 3.34 -5.90
CA ILE A 32 9.67 2.64 -5.39
C ILE A 32 9.73 2.81 -3.86
N MET A 33 9.84 1.69 -3.14
CA MET A 33 10.15 1.67 -1.71
C MET A 33 11.66 1.78 -1.50
N TYR A 34 12.07 2.41 -0.40
CA TYR A 34 13.40 2.22 0.14
C TYR A 34 13.38 0.98 1.06
N ILE A 35 14.39 0.11 0.97
CA ILE A 35 14.34 -1.19 1.68
C ILE A 35 14.51 -1.06 3.20
N ASP A 36 15.01 0.09 3.64
CA ASP A 36 15.32 0.42 5.03
C ASP A 36 14.62 1.75 5.39
N ASP A 37 13.33 1.85 5.06
CA ASP A 37 12.55 3.10 5.12
C ASP A 37 11.90 3.40 6.48
N ASP A 38 12.25 2.63 7.51
CA ASP A 38 11.71 2.72 8.86
C ASP A 38 10.17 2.68 8.96
N VAL A 39 9.45 2.23 7.93
CA VAL A 39 7.97 2.21 7.93
C VAL A 39 7.42 1.09 8.81
N GLY A 40 8.07 -0.09 8.79
CA GLY A 40 7.55 -1.31 9.41
C GLY A 40 7.33 -1.20 10.92
N GLY A 41 8.24 -0.52 11.64
CA GLY A 41 8.15 -0.34 13.09
C GLY A 41 6.93 0.49 13.52
N PRO A 42 6.83 1.76 13.09
CA PRO A 42 5.66 2.61 13.33
C PRO A 42 4.35 1.98 12.85
N TYR A 43 4.36 1.29 11.71
CA TYR A 43 3.19 0.57 11.22
C TYR A 43 2.72 -0.49 12.23
N GLY A 44 3.62 -1.40 12.65
CA GLY A 44 3.29 -2.44 13.63
C GLY A 44 2.84 -1.88 14.98
N VAL A 45 3.43 -0.77 15.44
CA VAL A 45 3.00 -0.08 16.67
C VAL A 45 1.57 0.43 16.54
N ASN A 46 1.21 1.06 15.42
CA ASN A 46 -0.16 1.53 15.18
C ASN A 46 -1.16 0.38 15.16
N LEU A 47 -0.83 -0.74 14.50
CA LEU A 47 -1.69 -1.93 14.49
C LEU A 47 -1.91 -2.49 15.90
N ARG A 48 -0.83 -2.57 16.70
CA ARG A 48 -0.90 -3.03 18.09
C ARG A 48 -1.89 -2.20 18.91
N PHE A 49 -1.93 -0.89 18.70
CA PHE A 49 -2.85 0.02 19.40
C PHE A 49 -4.26 0.08 18.78
N GLY A 50 -4.58 -0.80 17.83
CA GLY A 50 -5.93 -0.89 17.26
C GLY A 50 -6.21 0.18 16.21
N ALA A 51 -5.20 0.72 15.53
CA ALA A 51 -5.43 1.50 14.33
C ALA A 51 -5.90 0.59 13.17
N PRO A 52 -6.84 1.04 12.31
CA PRO A 52 -7.20 0.33 11.09
C PRO A 52 -6.00 0.07 10.18
N VAL A 53 -5.97 -1.08 9.52
CA VAL A 53 -4.84 -1.55 8.70
C VAL A 53 -4.45 -0.54 7.63
N VAL A 54 -5.43 0.01 6.92
CA VAL A 54 -5.21 0.96 5.81
C VAL A 54 -4.69 2.30 6.33
N SER A 55 -5.34 2.90 7.33
CA SER A 55 -4.94 4.20 7.83
C SER A 55 -3.58 4.14 8.54
N ALA A 56 -3.29 3.06 9.26
CA ALA A 56 -1.98 2.82 9.87
C ALA A 56 -0.87 2.74 8.82
N TRP A 57 -1.12 2.08 7.68
CA TRP A 57 -0.15 1.96 6.59
C TRP A 57 0.14 3.31 5.94
N PHE A 58 -0.91 4.05 5.57
CA PHE A 58 -0.77 5.37 4.98
C PHE A 58 -0.07 6.33 5.94
N ASN A 59 -0.43 6.32 7.23
CA ASN A 59 0.22 7.15 8.23
C ASN A 59 1.72 6.84 8.34
N ALA A 60 2.08 5.57 8.56
CA ALA A 60 3.48 5.17 8.72
C ALA A 60 4.33 5.50 7.49
N THR A 61 3.79 5.25 6.29
CA THR A 61 4.50 5.53 5.04
C THR A 61 4.68 7.03 4.80
N LEU A 62 3.61 7.83 4.99
CA LEU A 62 3.65 9.27 4.74
C LEU A 62 4.44 10.05 5.81
N SER A 63 4.61 9.48 7.00
CA SER A 63 5.41 10.06 8.08
C SER A 63 6.87 9.59 8.11
N ALA A 64 7.27 8.68 7.22
CA ALA A 64 8.61 8.11 7.26
C ALA A 64 9.67 9.15 6.85
N PRO A 65 10.69 9.38 7.69
CA PRO A 65 11.69 10.42 7.44
C PRO A 65 12.54 10.13 6.20
N ASP A 66 12.74 8.87 5.84
CA ASP A 66 13.52 8.51 4.64
C ASP A 66 12.93 9.08 3.37
N TYR A 67 11.61 9.11 3.23
CA TYR A 67 10.97 9.69 2.03
C TYR A 67 10.99 11.22 2.01
N PHE A 68 11.27 11.88 3.13
CA PHE A 68 11.57 13.31 3.16
C PHE A 68 12.99 13.59 2.68
N PHE A 69 13.98 12.85 3.17
CA PHE A 69 15.40 13.05 2.81
C PHE A 69 15.79 12.40 1.47
N ARG A 70 15.00 11.43 1.00
CA ARG A 70 15.21 10.69 -0.26
C ARG A 70 13.90 10.68 -1.05
N PRO A 71 13.44 11.86 -1.54
CA PRO A 71 12.11 11.99 -2.10
C PRO A 71 11.95 11.32 -3.46
N THR A 72 13.05 10.99 -4.15
CA THR A 72 13.04 10.33 -5.47
C THR A 72 14.15 9.28 -5.56
N ALA A 73 13.95 8.29 -6.43
CA ALA A 73 14.99 7.32 -6.79
C ALA A 73 15.10 7.20 -8.30
N GLY A 74 16.32 7.04 -8.80
CA GLY A 74 16.55 6.71 -10.21
C GLY A 74 15.85 5.40 -10.56
N ALA A 75 15.05 5.44 -11.62
CA ALA A 75 14.34 4.30 -12.17
C ALA A 75 14.82 4.01 -13.60
N HIS A 76 14.32 2.92 -14.16
CA HIS A 76 14.52 2.59 -15.57
C HIS A 76 14.04 3.74 -16.49
N CYS A 77 14.62 3.84 -17.69
CA CYS A 77 14.35 4.92 -18.67
C CYS A 77 14.80 6.33 -18.23
N GLY A 78 15.72 6.47 -17.27
CA GLY A 78 16.31 7.76 -16.91
C GLY A 78 15.37 8.70 -16.13
N ASN A 79 14.28 8.15 -15.59
CA ASN A 79 13.32 8.91 -14.78
C ASN A 79 13.68 8.82 -13.29
N SER A 80 13.36 9.86 -12.52
CA SER A 80 13.49 9.87 -11.06
C SER A 80 12.11 10.11 -10.40
N PRO A 81 11.24 9.09 -10.34
CA PRO A 81 9.91 9.23 -9.74
C PRO A 81 9.98 9.44 -8.22
N PRO A 82 8.91 9.99 -7.62
CA PRO A 82 8.76 10.06 -6.17
C PRO A 82 8.82 8.67 -5.52
N MET A 83 9.43 8.57 -4.34
CA MET A 83 9.46 7.35 -3.54
C MET A 83 8.33 7.33 -2.50
N GLY A 84 8.09 6.15 -1.93
CA GLY A 84 7.30 6.05 -0.70
C GLY A 84 5.83 6.45 -0.84
N LYS A 85 5.23 6.30 -2.01
CA LYS A 85 3.79 6.59 -2.18
C LYS A 85 2.99 5.34 -1.81
N PRO A 86 2.21 5.34 -0.72
CA PRO A 86 1.45 4.17 -0.30
C PRO A 86 0.27 3.90 -1.23
N SER A 87 -0.16 2.64 -1.25
CA SER A 87 -1.38 2.18 -1.89
C SER A 87 -1.97 0.98 -1.16
N THR A 88 -3.27 0.79 -1.33
CA THR A 88 -3.98 -0.38 -0.81
C THR A 88 -5.03 -0.87 -1.79
N VAL A 89 -5.34 -2.16 -1.70
CA VAL A 89 -6.52 -2.78 -2.31
C VAL A 89 -7.28 -3.49 -1.20
N SER A 90 -8.54 -3.13 -1.02
CA SER A 90 -9.40 -3.67 0.05
C SER A 90 -10.67 -4.26 -0.55
N VAL A 91 -11.20 -5.29 0.10
CA VAL A 91 -12.58 -5.72 -0.15
C VAL A 91 -13.51 -4.56 0.21
N CYS A 92 -14.49 -4.26 -0.64
CA CYS A 92 -15.41 -3.15 -0.39
C CYS A 92 -16.12 -3.32 0.96
N GLY A 93 -16.14 -2.24 1.77
CA GLY A 93 -16.67 -2.26 3.13
C GLY A 93 -15.68 -2.73 4.20
N ARG A 94 -14.45 -3.13 3.82
CA ARG A 94 -13.39 -3.63 4.71
C ARG A 94 -12.17 -2.72 4.81
N GLN A 95 -12.28 -1.48 4.33
CA GLN A 95 -11.18 -0.50 4.33
C GLN A 95 -10.79 -0.01 5.73
N ASN A 96 -11.64 -0.22 6.72
CA ASN A 96 -11.43 0.22 8.11
C ASN A 96 -11.16 -0.95 9.06
N ASP A 97 -10.94 -2.15 8.53
CA ASP A 97 -10.71 -3.33 9.35
C ASP A 97 -9.40 -3.21 10.15
N TRP A 98 -9.41 -3.81 11.34
CA TRP A 98 -8.29 -3.91 12.25
C TRP A 98 -7.56 -5.24 12.06
N VAL A 99 -6.35 -5.38 12.62
CA VAL A 99 -5.64 -6.68 12.68
C VAL A 99 -6.38 -7.75 13.48
N TYR A 100 -7.37 -7.34 14.29
CA TYR A 100 -8.19 -8.24 15.08
C TYR A 100 -9.41 -8.77 14.31
N ASP A 101 -9.74 -8.18 13.15
CA ASP A 101 -10.80 -8.68 12.27
C ASP A 101 -10.30 -9.87 11.47
N THR A 102 -10.40 -11.04 12.08
CA THR A 102 -9.84 -12.30 11.54
C THR A 102 -10.90 -13.20 10.90
N SER A 103 -12.15 -12.74 10.82
CA SER A 103 -13.25 -13.52 10.25
C SER A 103 -13.01 -13.81 8.77
N ALA A 104 -13.04 -15.08 8.36
CA ALA A 104 -12.88 -15.43 6.96
C ALA A 104 -13.94 -14.73 6.08
N LEU A 105 -13.48 -14.05 5.02
CA LEU A 105 -14.36 -13.47 4.02
C LEU A 105 -14.67 -14.48 2.90
N PRO A 106 -15.87 -14.41 2.31
CA PRO A 106 -16.11 -15.06 1.01
C PRO A 106 -15.20 -14.45 -0.06
N PRO A 107 -15.09 -15.07 -1.25
CA PRO A 107 -14.45 -14.46 -2.40
C PRO A 107 -14.97 -13.04 -2.63
N ALA A 108 -14.05 -12.08 -2.83
CA ALA A 108 -14.41 -10.69 -3.00
C ALA A 108 -15.27 -10.47 -4.27
N GLY A 109 -16.49 -9.96 -4.10
CA GLY A 109 -17.35 -9.50 -5.20
C GLY A 109 -17.08 -8.05 -5.64
N CYS A 110 -16.27 -7.32 -4.87
CA CYS A 110 -15.93 -5.92 -5.09
C CYS A 110 -14.59 -5.61 -4.44
N LEU A 111 -13.75 -4.83 -5.14
CA LEU A 111 -12.49 -4.31 -4.64
C LEU A 111 -12.49 -2.79 -4.78
N ILE A 112 -11.93 -2.11 -3.78
CA ILE A 112 -11.65 -0.68 -3.80
C ILE A 112 -10.15 -0.48 -3.66
N ASN A 113 -9.62 0.47 -4.42
CA ASN A 113 -8.22 0.85 -4.35
C ASN A 113 -8.08 2.28 -3.82
N PHE A 114 -7.09 2.48 -2.96
CA PHE A 114 -6.64 3.80 -2.53
C PHE A 114 -5.15 3.93 -2.88
N TRP A 115 -4.73 5.08 -3.38
CA TRP A 115 -3.32 5.39 -3.58
C TRP A 115 -3.03 6.85 -3.26
N GLN A 116 -1.80 7.12 -2.83
CA GLN A 116 -1.32 8.49 -2.74
C GLN A 116 -0.97 9.02 -4.15
N PRO A 117 -1.36 10.27 -4.49
CA PRO A 117 -0.85 10.97 -5.66
C PRO A 117 0.67 11.22 -5.59
N ASN A 118 1.27 11.53 -6.74
CA ASN A 118 2.67 11.96 -6.79
C ASN A 118 2.82 13.34 -6.14
#